data_AF-A0A9Q5BYN5-F1
#
_entry.id   AF-A0A9Q5BYN5-F1
#
_cell.length_a   1.000
_cell.length_b   1.000
_cell.length_c   1.000
_cell.angle_alpha   90.00
_cell.angle_beta   90.00
_cell.angle_gamma   90.00
#
_symmetry.space_group_name_H-M   'P 1'
#
loop_
_entity.id
_entity.type
_entity.pdbx_description
1 polymer ?
#
loop_
_entity_poly.entity_id
_entity_poly.type
_entity_poly.pdbx_seq_one_letter_code
_entity_poly.pdbx_strand_id
1 'polypeptide(L)'
;MNKHPEYLLNKISGPQDLKKLSIPEMEQLAQEIRTLILEKDAAEGGHLGPDLGIVEATIAYHYVFDAPKDKIVWDVSHQTYPHKMLTGRALAWLDPDHYEDVTPYSNPDESPYDYYAVGHTSTSIALATGMAKARDLMGGHENIMALIGDGSMTGGLAYEGLNNAAIKKHNLVVVVNDNQMSIDENVGGLVTALKKLRDSNGETKENPFTAMGFDYRYVADGNDIKSMIEAFKAVKDVDHPILLHINTLKGKGYKPAIDQEEAHHWVVPFDLKTDKPLAPASSAPTANSVALDVVSEEIEKGTKLMAINAAIPGVFGLDKI
;
A
#
# COMPACT_ATOMS: atom_id res chain seq x y z
N MET A 1 15.28 -9.63 22.05
CA MET A 1 15.16 -8.46 22.95
C MET A 1 14.99 -7.18 22.14
N ASN A 2 14.01 -6.33 22.51
CA ASN A 2 13.72 -5.03 21.88
C ASN A 2 15.00 -4.19 21.66
N LYS A 3 15.29 -3.88 20.39
CA LYS A 3 16.49 -3.16 19.96
C LYS A 3 16.39 -1.64 20.16
N HIS A 4 15.19 -1.10 20.31
CA HIS A 4 14.90 0.33 20.35
C HIS A 4 14.01 0.72 21.53
N PRO A 5 14.44 0.50 22.79
CA PRO A 5 13.64 0.87 23.97
C PRO A 5 13.37 2.39 24.08
N GLU A 6 14.15 3.21 23.38
CA GLU A 6 14.04 4.67 23.37
C GLU A 6 12.96 5.21 22.42
N TYR A 7 12.46 4.40 21.47
CA TYR A 7 11.51 4.84 20.45
C TYR A 7 10.15 5.21 21.05
N LEU A 8 9.54 6.26 20.50
CA LEU A 8 8.18 6.68 20.80
C LEU A 8 7.17 5.57 20.52
N LEU A 9 7.42 4.73 19.51
CA LEU A 9 6.55 3.59 19.17
C LEU A 9 6.26 2.67 20.38
N ASN A 10 7.19 2.52 21.32
CA ASN A 10 6.97 1.72 22.55
C ASN A 10 5.83 2.24 23.43
N LYS A 11 5.41 3.50 23.24
CA LYS A 11 4.30 4.14 23.97
C LYS A 11 2.96 4.02 23.24
N ILE A 12 2.94 3.40 22.06
CA ILE A 12 1.74 3.25 21.21
C ILE A 12 1.25 1.82 21.30
N SER A 13 0.19 1.60 22.09
CA SER A 13 -0.48 0.29 22.16
C SER A 13 -1.62 0.16 21.15
N GLY A 14 -2.08 1.29 20.59
CA GLY A 14 -3.08 1.32 19.53
C GLY A 14 -3.46 2.74 19.08
N PRO A 15 -4.47 2.87 18.22
CA PRO A 15 -4.86 4.17 17.62
C PRO A 15 -5.20 5.27 18.61
N GLN A 16 -5.66 4.94 19.83
CA GLN A 16 -5.99 5.93 20.85
C GLN A 16 -4.77 6.70 21.39
N ASP A 17 -3.58 6.10 21.33
CA ASP A 17 -2.35 6.77 21.78
C ASP A 17 -1.83 7.77 20.75
N LEU A 18 -2.03 7.50 19.46
CA LEU A 18 -1.71 8.44 18.37
C LEU A 18 -2.46 9.76 18.52
N LYS A 19 -3.73 9.73 18.95
CA LYS A 19 -4.56 10.94 19.13
C LYS A 19 -3.99 11.94 20.16
N LYS A 20 -3.04 11.51 20.99
CA LYS A 20 -2.38 12.33 22.03
C LYS A 20 -1.10 12.99 21.51
N LEU A 21 -0.59 12.57 20.36
CA LEU A 21 0.67 13.05 19.81
C LEU A 21 0.50 14.41 19.12
N SER A 22 1.53 15.23 19.24
CA SER A 22 1.72 16.43 18.43
C SER A 22 2.21 16.06 17.02
N ILE A 23 2.14 17.02 16.08
CA ILE A 23 2.67 16.83 14.72
C ILE A 23 4.16 16.44 14.74
N PRO A 24 5.05 17.11 15.49
CA PRO A 24 6.46 16.71 15.56
C PRO A 24 6.69 15.30 16.13
N GLU A 25 5.88 14.88 17.10
CA GLU A 25 5.95 13.51 17.63
C GLU A 25 5.49 12.48 16.58
N MET A 26 4.50 12.79 15.76
CA MET A 26 4.08 11.91 14.65
C MET A 26 5.11 11.88 13.51
N GLU A 27 5.80 12.98 13.24
CA GLU A 27 6.93 13.02 12.30
C GLU A 27 8.11 12.18 12.80
N GLN A 28 8.41 12.24 14.11
CA GLN A 28 9.37 11.34 14.73
C GLN A 28 8.94 9.88 14.61
N LEU A 29 7.68 9.57 14.94
CA LEU A 29 7.12 8.23 14.83
C LEU A 29 7.24 7.67 13.41
N ALA A 30 7.02 8.52 12.39
CA ALA A 30 7.18 8.12 11.00
C ALA A 30 8.63 7.72 10.66
N GLN A 31 9.63 8.38 11.24
CA GLN A 31 11.05 8.03 11.07
C GLN A 31 11.41 6.73 11.79
N GLU A 32 10.89 6.54 13.00
CA GLU A 32 11.07 5.30 13.78
C GLU A 32 10.49 4.10 13.02
N ILE A 33 9.24 4.21 12.54
CA ILE A 33 8.58 3.16 11.76
C ILE A 33 9.40 2.78 10.51
N ARG A 34 9.94 3.76 9.78
CA ARG A 34 10.79 3.48 8.60
C ARG A 34 12.08 2.75 8.96
N THR A 35 12.71 3.17 10.05
CA THR A 35 13.94 2.51 10.53
C THR A 35 13.66 1.05 10.85
N LEU A 36 12.56 0.79 11.56
CA LEU A 36 12.15 -0.55 11.93
C LEU A 36 11.77 -1.44 10.73
N ILE A 37 11.10 -0.89 9.72
CA ILE A 37 10.82 -1.60 8.46
C ILE A 37 12.12 -2.02 7.80
N LEU A 38 13.06 -1.07 7.65
CA LEU A 38 14.37 -1.33 7.05
C LEU A 38 15.14 -2.41 7.79
N GLU A 39 15.20 -2.34 9.12
CA GLU A 39 15.95 -3.30 9.93
C GLU A 39 15.35 -4.70 9.88
N LYS A 40 14.02 -4.82 9.95
CA LYS A 40 13.33 -6.11 9.84
C LYS A 40 13.55 -6.71 8.46
N ASP A 41 13.29 -5.95 7.40
CA ASP A 41 13.36 -6.48 6.03
C ASP A 41 14.81 -6.72 5.58
N ALA A 42 15.79 -6.00 6.15
CA ALA A 42 17.19 -6.33 5.99
C ALA A 42 17.57 -7.68 6.61
N ALA A 43 16.94 -8.04 7.74
CA ALA A 43 17.19 -9.29 8.42
C ALA A 43 16.47 -10.48 7.76
N GLU A 44 15.18 -10.32 7.42
CA GLU A 44 14.29 -11.44 7.03
C GLU A 44 13.79 -11.36 5.58
N GLY A 45 13.97 -10.22 4.91
CA GLY A 45 13.27 -9.91 3.69
C GLY A 45 11.82 -9.50 3.93
N GLY A 46 11.16 -8.99 2.88
CA GLY A 46 9.80 -8.45 3.00
C GLY A 46 9.46 -7.44 1.92
N HIS A 47 8.23 -6.92 1.96
CA HIS A 47 7.82 -5.80 1.12
C HIS A 47 8.37 -4.50 1.71
N LEU A 48 9.30 -3.86 1.00
CA LEU A 48 10.03 -2.72 1.54
C LEU A 48 9.47 -1.39 1.01
N GLY A 49 9.55 -1.18 -0.30
CA GLY A 49 9.16 0.08 -0.96
C GLY A 49 7.72 0.54 -0.64
N PRO A 50 6.71 -0.33 -0.74
CA PRO A 50 5.32 0.02 -0.42
C PRO A 50 5.12 0.47 1.04
N ASP A 51 5.69 -0.27 2.00
CA ASP A 51 5.56 0.02 3.43
C ASP A 51 6.28 1.32 3.84
N LEU A 52 7.43 1.63 3.24
CA LEU A 52 8.16 2.89 3.45
C LEU A 52 7.38 4.12 2.95
N GLY A 53 6.64 3.97 1.85
CA GLY A 53 5.92 5.05 1.20
C GLY A 53 4.59 5.44 1.88
N ILE A 54 3.94 4.51 2.59
CA ILE A 54 2.58 4.71 3.13
C ILE A 54 2.52 5.21 4.58
N VAL A 55 3.68 5.40 5.22
CA VAL A 55 3.79 5.66 6.67
C VAL A 55 2.93 6.84 7.13
N GLU A 56 3.05 8.01 6.50
CA GLU A 56 2.33 9.21 6.94
C GLU A 56 0.82 9.08 6.75
N ALA A 57 0.37 8.52 5.63
CA ALA A 57 -1.04 8.25 5.39
C ALA A 57 -1.61 7.28 6.44
N THR A 58 -0.83 6.28 6.84
CA THR A 58 -1.27 5.29 7.84
C THR A 58 -1.35 5.89 9.25
N ILE A 59 -0.36 6.70 9.64
CA ILE A 59 -0.40 7.46 10.90
C ILE A 59 -1.61 8.40 10.92
N ALA A 60 -1.81 9.17 9.86
CA ALA A 60 -2.90 10.14 9.77
C ALA A 60 -4.28 9.46 9.78
N TYR A 61 -4.44 8.30 9.13
CA TYR A 61 -5.66 7.51 9.20
C TYR A 61 -5.99 7.13 10.65
N HIS A 62 -5.05 6.51 11.37
CA HIS A 62 -5.27 6.07 12.76
C HIS A 62 -5.39 7.24 13.74
N TYR A 63 -4.83 8.41 13.42
CA TYR A 63 -5.02 9.64 14.19
C TYR A 63 -6.46 10.17 14.03
N VAL A 64 -6.95 10.28 12.80
CA VAL A 64 -8.24 10.93 12.47
C VAL A 64 -9.44 10.02 12.72
N PHE A 65 -9.35 8.74 12.33
CA PHE A 65 -10.45 7.78 12.42
C PHE A 65 -10.41 6.98 13.72
N ASP A 66 -11.53 6.38 14.09
CA ASP A 66 -11.67 5.59 15.30
C ASP A 66 -11.65 4.10 14.98
N ALA A 67 -10.50 3.56 14.56
CA ALA A 67 -10.37 2.12 14.32
C ALA A 67 -10.45 1.33 15.65
N PRO A 68 -11.13 0.16 15.71
CA PRO A 68 -11.74 -0.59 14.61
C PRO A 68 -13.24 -0.27 14.38
N LYS A 69 -13.79 0.79 14.98
CA LYS A 69 -15.15 1.25 14.65
C LYS A 69 -15.18 1.70 13.20
N ASP A 70 -14.39 2.71 12.86
CA ASP A 70 -14.11 3.10 11.48
C ASP A 70 -13.21 2.04 10.81
N LYS A 71 -13.42 1.78 9.52
CA LYS A 71 -12.84 0.62 8.82
C LYS A 71 -12.10 1.05 7.58
N ILE A 72 -10.97 0.40 7.34
CA ILE A 72 -10.16 0.53 6.12
C ILE A 72 -9.87 -0.87 5.59
N VAL A 73 -10.09 -1.07 4.30
CA VAL A 73 -9.70 -2.27 3.58
C VAL A 73 -8.45 -1.94 2.78
N TRP A 74 -7.35 -2.65 3.03
CA TRP A 74 -6.06 -2.46 2.35
C TRP A 74 -5.97 -3.37 1.13
N ASP A 75 -5.83 -2.80 -0.08
CA ASP A 75 -5.64 -3.58 -1.31
C ASP A 75 -4.25 -4.20 -1.38
N VAL A 76 -4.15 -5.48 -1.79
CA VAL A 76 -2.97 -6.36 -1.68
C VAL A 76 -2.44 -6.53 -0.25
N SER A 77 -2.64 -5.54 0.63
CA SER A 77 -2.25 -5.42 2.03
C SER A 77 -0.75 -5.54 2.35
N HIS A 78 0.11 -5.67 1.34
CA HIS A 78 1.58 -5.60 1.45
C HIS A 78 2.16 -4.22 1.84
N GLN A 79 1.31 -3.24 2.17
CA GLN A 79 1.70 -1.91 2.66
C GLN A 79 1.08 -1.66 4.04
N THR A 80 1.01 -2.70 4.87
CA THR A 80 0.34 -2.67 6.17
C THR A 80 1.28 -2.75 7.37
N TYR A 81 2.61 -2.78 7.19
CA TYR A 81 3.54 -2.82 8.32
C TYR A 81 3.33 -1.63 9.27
N PRO A 82 3.22 -0.37 8.79
CA PRO A 82 2.86 0.75 9.66
C PRO A 82 1.51 0.54 10.36
N HIS A 83 0.52 -0.01 9.65
CA HIS A 83 -0.80 -0.28 10.22
C HIS A 83 -0.72 -1.30 11.36
N LYS A 84 0.04 -2.38 11.18
CA LYS A 84 0.24 -3.42 12.19
C LYS A 84 0.97 -2.88 13.42
N MET A 85 2.06 -2.14 13.23
CA MET A 85 2.77 -1.48 14.33
C MET A 85 1.85 -0.58 15.16
N LEU A 86 0.99 0.20 14.51
CA LEU A 86 0.09 1.15 15.17
C LEU A 86 -1.18 0.52 15.76
N THR A 87 -1.36 -0.79 15.63
CA THR A 87 -2.54 -1.54 16.10
C THR A 87 -2.16 -2.67 17.05
N GLY A 88 -1.13 -2.44 17.88
CA GLY A 88 -0.75 -3.33 18.97
C GLY A 88 0.22 -4.45 18.60
N ARG A 89 0.75 -4.45 17.36
CA ARG A 89 1.68 -5.48 16.87
C ARG A 89 3.11 -4.97 16.65
N ALA A 90 3.48 -3.84 17.26
CA ALA A 90 4.81 -3.23 17.12
C ALA A 90 5.97 -4.15 17.55
N LEU A 91 5.73 -5.11 18.45
CA LEU A 91 6.76 -6.02 18.93
C LEU A 91 7.43 -6.81 17.78
N ALA A 92 6.67 -7.15 16.73
CA ALA A 92 7.16 -7.85 15.55
C ALA A 92 8.13 -7.04 14.66
N TRP A 93 8.39 -5.77 15.01
CA TRP A 93 9.42 -4.95 14.40
C TRP A 93 10.46 -4.45 15.40
N LEU A 94 10.09 -4.32 16.68
CA LEU A 94 10.98 -3.87 17.74
C LEU A 94 11.95 -4.96 18.22
N ASP A 95 11.54 -6.23 18.16
CA ASP A 95 12.31 -7.35 18.69
C ASP A 95 12.52 -8.44 17.61
N PRO A 96 13.78 -8.76 17.24
CA PRO A 96 14.07 -9.82 16.28
C PRO A 96 13.52 -11.19 16.63
N ASP A 97 13.38 -11.50 17.93
CA ASP A 97 12.83 -12.78 18.39
C ASP A 97 11.33 -12.92 18.05
N HIS A 98 10.69 -11.83 17.61
CA HIS A 98 9.27 -11.72 17.31
C HIS A 98 8.97 -11.34 15.85
N TYR A 99 9.98 -11.27 14.96
CA TYR A 99 9.79 -10.85 13.56
C TYR A 99 8.78 -11.70 12.78
N GLU A 100 8.60 -12.96 13.18
CA GLU A 100 7.67 -13.92 12.54
C GLU A 100 6.30 -14.00 13.22
N ASP A 101 6.06 -13.23 14.29
CA ASP A 101 4.80 -13.30 15.06
C ASP A 101 3.57 -12.83 14.26
N VAL A 102 3.77 -12.10 13.16
CA VAL A 102 2.71 -11.57 12.31
C VAL A 102 2.99 -11.85 10.83
N THR A 103 1.94 -12.13 10.07
CA THR A 103 2.05 -12.31 8.62
C THR A 103 2.37 -10.98 7.91
N PRO A 104 2.89 -11.01 6.67
CA PRO A 104 3.20 -9.78 5.92
C PRO A 104 1.96 -9.07 5.33
N TYR A 105 0.77 -9.65 5.46
CA TYR A 105 -0.48 -9.16 4.88
C TYR A 105 -1.52 -8.91 5.99
N SER A 106 -2.58 -8.15 5.74
CA SER A 106 -3.68 -8.04 6.70
C SER A 106 -4.28 -9.43 6.96
N ASN A 107 -4.57 -9.74 8.22
CA ASN A 107 -5.07 -11.05 8.63
C ASN A 107 -6.09 -10.93 9.78
N PRO A 108 -7.37 -11.27 9.56
CA PRO A 108 -8.41 -11.18 10.59
C PRO A 108 -8.15 -12.06 11.83
N ASP A 109 -7.41 -13.16 11.67
CA ASP A 109 -7.06 -14.04 12.78
C ASP A 109 -5.98 -13.42 13.69
N GLU A 110 -5.25 -12.41 13.21
CA GLU A 110 -4.23 -11.69 13.99
C GLU A 110 -4.78 -10.47 14.73
N SER A 111 -5.82 -9.83 14.21
CA SER A 111 -6.19 -8.49 14.67
C SER A 111 -7.61 -8.09 14.30
N PRO A 112 -8.36 -7.45 15.24
CA PRO A 112 -9.68 -6.89 14.94
C PRO A 112 -9.61 -5.65 14.02
N TYR A 113 -8.41 -5.15 13.71
CA TYR A 113 -8.18 -4.05 12.78
C TYR A 113 -8.06 -4.53 11.31
N ASP A 114 -7.97 -5.84 11.10
CA ASP A 114 -7.77 -6.47 9.80
C ASP A 114 -9.05 -7.21 9.39
N TYR A 115 -9.77 -6.71 8.39
CA TYR A 115 -11.11 -7.25 8.07
C TYR A 115 -11.10 -8.38 7.04
N TYR A 116 -10.05 -8.46 6.23
CA TYR A 116 -9.90 -9.44 5.17
C TYR A 116 -8.45 -9.88 5.05
N ALA A 117 -8.24 -11.17 4.77
CA ALA A 117 -6.94 -11.67 4.31
C ALA A 117 -6.82 -11.39 2.80
N VAL A 118 -6.04 -10.37 2.44
CA VAL A 118 -5.92 -9.89 1.06
C VAL A 118 -4.47 -9.98 0.62
N GLY A 119 -4.20 -10.77 -0.43
CA GLY A 119 -2.94 -10.75 -1.17
C GLY A 119 -3.14 -10.47 -2.67
N HIS A 120 -4.32 -10.79 -3.22
CA HIS A 120 -4.68 -10.43 -4.59
C HIS A 120 -4.99 -8.94 -4.72
N THR A 121 -4.67 -8.38 -5.88
CA THR A 121 -4.88 -6.97 -6.23
C THR A 121 -6.33 -6.66 -6.62
N SER A 122 -6.70 -5.38 -6.50
CA SER A 122 -7.95 -4.78 -7.00
C SER A 122 -9.23 -5.16 -6.26
N THR A 123 -9.13 -5.76 -5.07
CA THR A 123 -10.28 -6.28 -4.31
C THR A 123 -10.87 -5.26 -3.33
N SER A 124 -10.10 -4.29 -2.86
CA SER A 124 -10.45 -3.47 -1.70
C SER A 124 -11.71 -2.63 -1.91
N ILE A 125 -11.89 -2.04 -3.09
CA ILE A 125 -13.06 -1.20 -3.39
C ILE A 125 -14.34 -2.03 -3.35
N ALA A 126 -14.33 -3.23 -3.95
CA ALA A 126 -15.50 -4.11 -3.94
C ALA A 126 -15.83 -4.60 -2.52
N LEU A 127 -14.81 -4.99 -1.74
CA LEU A 127 -14.95 -5.42 -0.35
C LEU A 127 -15.49 -4.28 0.55
N ALA A 128 -14.94 -3.07 0.43
CA ALA A 128 -15.42 -1.89 1.16
C ALA A 128 -16.84 -1.50 0.72
N THR A 129 -17.17 -1.64 -0.55
CA THR A 129 -18.53 -1.39 -1.07
C THR A 129 -19.55 -2.33 -0.46
N GLY A 130 -19.21 -3.62 -0.32
CA GLY A 130 -20.03 -4.61 0.39
C GLY A 130 -20.17 -4.29 1.87
N MET A 131 -19.07 -3.90 2.52
CA MET A 131 -19.05 -3.51 3.93
C MET A 131 -19.90 -2.25 4.21
N ALA A 132 -19.80 -1.22 3.36
CA ALA A 132 -20.64 -0.04 3.42
C ALA A 132 -22.12 -0.39 3.23
N LYS A 133 -22.45 -1.29 2.29
CA LYS A 133 -23.82 -1.76 2.11
C LYS A 133 -24.35 -2.51 3.34
N ALA A 134 -23.53 -3.34 3.97
CA ALA A 134 -23.90 -4.07 5.19
C ALA A 134 -24.15 -3.11 6.36
N ARG A 135 -23.23 -2.16 6.59
CA ARG A 135 -23.40 -1.08 7.57
C ARG A 135 -24.74 -0.38 7.40
N ASP A 136 -25.05 0.06 6.18
CA ASP A 136 -26.28 0.80 5.90
C ASP A 136 -27.54 -0.02 6.21
N LEU A 137 -27.53 -1.32 5.89
CA LEU A 137 -28.64 -2.23 6.20
C LEU A 137 -28.80 -2.47 7.71
N MET A 138 -27.71 -2.36 8.48
CA MET A 138 -27.71 -2.50 9.93
C MET A 138 -27.97 -1.18 10.67
N GLY A 139 -28.14 -0.06 9.95
CA GLY A 139 -28.30 1.27 10.55
C GLY A 139 -27.02 1.82 11.20
N GLY A 140 -25.86 1.32 10.78
CA GLY A 140 -24.56 1.82 11.21
C GLY A 140 -24.18 3.15 10.57
N HIS A 141 -23.19 3.82 11.16
CA HIS A 141 -22.74 5.15 10.74
C HIS A 141 -21.20 5.29 10.78
N GLU A 142 -20.48 4.17 10.94
CA GLU A 142 -19.03 4.14 10.87
C GLU A 142 -18.50 4.47 9.47
N ASN A 143 -17.31 5.06 9.43
CA ASN A 143 -16.63 5.34 8.17
C ASN A 143 -16.11 4.04 7.56
N ILE A 144 -16.31 3.87 6.25
CA ILE A 144 -15.81 2.73 5.51
C ILE A 144 -14.90 3.24 4.39
N MET A 145 -13.69 2.71 4.36
CA MET A 145 -12.65 3.14 3.43
C MET A 145 -12.06 1.96 2.68
N ALA A 146 -11.71 2.16 1.41
CA ALA A 146 -10.82 1.29 0.66
C ALA A 146 -9.53 2.06 0.38
N LEU A 147 -8.38 1.50 0.68
CA LEU A 147 -7.09 2.01 0.22
C LEU A 147 -6.58 1.11 -0.88
N ILE A 148 -6.23 1.69 -2.02
CA ILE A 148 -5.81 0.97 -3.22
C ILE A 148 -4.63 1.68 -3.88
N GLY A 149 -3.62 0.93 -4.31
CA GLY A 149 -2.50 1.48 -5.09
C GLY A 149 -2.92 1.82 -6.52
N ASP A 150 -2.27 2.78 -7.16
CA ASP A 150 -2.51 3.13 -8.56
C ASP A 150 -2.25 1.95 -9.53
N GLY A 151 -1.28 1.10 -9.23
CA GLY A 151 -1.10 -0.17 -9.95
C GLY A 151 -2.31 -1.11 -9.84
N SER A 152 -2.86 -1.24 -8.63
CA SER A 152 -4.04 -2.06 -8.35
C SER A 152 -5.32 -1.49 -8.97
N MET A 153 -5.37 -0.19 -9.27
CA MET A 153 -6.48 0.45 -9.98
C MET A 153 -6.56 0.04 -11.45
N THR A 154 -5.50 -0.56 -12.01
CA THR A 154 -5.51 -1.05 -13.39
C THR A 154 -6.29 -2.36 -13.58
N GLY A 155 -6.54 -3.11 -12.49
CA GLY A 155 -7.27 -4.37 -12.55
C GLY A 155 -8.78 -4.20 -12.70
N GLY A 156 -9.41 -5.08 -13.49
CA GLY A 156 -10.84 -4.98 -13.84
C GLY A 156 -11.78 -4.94 -12.63
N LEU A 157 -11.44 -5.64 -11.54
CA LEU A 157 -12.25 -5.65 -10.31
C LEU A 157 -12.30 -4.28 -9.62
N ALA A 158 -11.26 -3.45 -9.77
CA ALA A 158 -11.27 -2.09 -9.26
C ALA A 158 -12.32 -1.24 -10.00
N TYR A 159 -12.43 -1.40 -11.33
CA TYR A 159 -13.46 -0.70 -12.13
C TYR A 159 -14.88 -1.14 -11.76
N GLU A 160 -15.10 -2.44 -11.56
CA GLU A 160 -16.39 -2.94 -11.07
C GLU A 160 -16.71 -2.38 -9.68
N GLY A 161 -15.72 -2.35 -8.79
CA GLY A 161 -15.82 -1.74 -7.47
C GLY A 161 -16.20 -0.26 -7.56
N LEU A 162 -15.49 0.53 -8.35
CA LEU A 162 -15.76 1.96 -8.56
C LEU A 162 -17.17 2.20 -9.09
N ASN A 163 -17.59 1.45 -10.10
CA ASN A 163 -18.91 1.56 -10.71
C ASN A 163 -20.04 1.31 -9.69
N ASN A 164 -19.85 0.37 -8.76
CA ASN A 164 -20.81 0.08 -7.69
C ASN A 164 -20.72 1.04 -6.50
N ALA A 165 -19.52 1.55 -6.20
CA ALA A 165 -19.24 2.48 -5.12
C ALA A 165 -19.82 3.87 -5.40
N ALA A 166 -19.72 4.36 -6.63
CA ALA A 166 -20.15 5.71 -7.03
C ALA A 166 -21.63 6.00 -6.77
N ILE A 167 -22.48 4.96 -6.78
CA ILE A 167 -23.93 5.09 -6.59
C ILE A 167 -24.40 4.84 -5.14
N LYS A 168 -23.47 4.69 -4.18
CA LYS A 168 -23.85 4.59 -2.76
C LYS A 168 -24.36 5.93 -2.24
N LYS A 169 -25.18 5.87 -1.19
CA LYS A 169 -25.88 7.04 -0.62
C LYS A 169 -25.30 7.53 0.70
N HIS A 170 -24.31 6.83 1.21
CA HIS A 170 -23.71 7.03 2.53
C HIS A 170 -22.20 6.94 2.39
N ASN A 171 -21.49 7.26 3.47
CA ASN A 171 -20.03 7.29 3.54
C ASN A 171 -19.36 6.09 2.85
N LEU A 172 -18.51 6.36 1.86
CA LEU A 172 -17.55 5.41 1.32
C LEU A 172 -16.36 6.19 0.73
N VAL A 173 -15.19 6.08 1.36
CA VAL A 173 -13.99 6.78 0.90
C VAL A 173 -13.09 5.80 0.14
N VAL A 174 -12.80 6.09 -1.12
CA VAL A 174 -11.78 5.38 -1.89
C VAL A 174 -10.50 6.20 -1.84
N VAL A 175 -9.46 5.70 -1.17
CA VAL A 175 -8.14 6.31 -1.10
C VAL A 175 -7.25 5.67 -2.17
N VAL A 176 -6.93 6.43 -3.22
CA VAL A 176 -5.95 6.01 -4.22
C VAL A 176 -4.57 6.47 -3.76
N ASN A 177 -3.72 5.52 -3.41
CA ASN A 177 -2.30 5.74 -3.15
C ASN A 177 -1.53 5.69 -4.47
N ASP A 178 -1.27 6.85 -5.06
CA ASP A 178 -0.56 7.00 -6.32
C ASP A 178 0.92 7.25 -6.04
N ASN A 179 1.75 6.24 -6.26
CA ASN A 179 3.21 6.36 -6.22
C ASN A 179 3.85 6.10 -7.59
N GLN A 180 3.02 6.06 -8.64
CA GLN A 180 3.40 5.86 -10.03
C GLN A 180 3.96 4.46 -10.35
N MET A 181 3.87 3.51 -9.43
CA MET A 181 4.47 2.18 -9.56
C MET A 181 3.49 1.04 -9.22
N SER A 182 3.63 -0.09 -9.91
CA SER A 182 3.15 -1.40 -9.46
C SER A 182 4.32 -2.10 -8.74
N ILE A 183 4.72 -3.27 -9.24
CA ILE A 183 6.05 -3.82 -9.04
C ILE A 183 7.00 -3.08 -9.99
N ASP A 184 6.68 -3.13 -11.29
CA ASP A 184 7.28 -2.33 -12.37
C ASP A 184 6.43 -1.06 -12.66
N GLU A 185 6.82 -0.26 -13.66
CA GLU A 185 6.10 0.91 -14.13
C GLU A 185 4.61 0.61 -14.43
N ASN A 186 3.74 1.53 -14.05
CA ASN A 186 2.31 1.38 -14.32
C ASN A 186 1.98 1.53 -15.81
N VAL A 187 1.22 0.57 -16.35
CA VAL A 187 0.74 0.57 -17.73
C VAL A 187 -0.79 0.77 -17.81
N GLY A 188 -1.27 1.30 -18.93
CA GLY A 188 -2.69 1.41 -19.24
C GLY A 188 -3.25 2.84 -19.26
N GLY A 189 -4.46 2.99 -19.79
CA GLY A 189 -5.06 4.31 -20.03
C GLY A 189 -5.34 5.12 -18.75
N LEU A 190 -5.65 4.46 -17.64
CA LEU A 190 -5.89 5.13 -16.36
C LEU A 190 -4.64 5.86 -15.84
N VAL A 191 -3.46 5.32 -16.09
CA VAL A 191 -2.16 5.93 -15.69
C VAL A 191 -2.00 7.31 -16.32
N THR A 192 -2.46 7.47 -17.58
CA THR A 192 -2.48 8.78 -18.25
C THR A 192 -3.42 9.76 -17.55
N ALA A 193 -4.59 9.32 -17.13
CA ALA A 193 -5.54 10.17 -16.40
C ALA A 193 -5.03 10.55 -15.01
N LEU A 194 -4.45 9.60 -14.27
CA LEU A 194 -3.80 9.85 -12.98
C LEU A 194 -2.67 10.87 -13.12
N LYS A 195 -1.80 10.73 -14.14
CA LYS A 195 -0.76 11.73 -14.42
C LYS A 195 -1.34 13.12 -14.67
N LYS A 196 -2.37 13.25 -15.51
CA LYS A 196 -3.05 14.54 -15.75
C LYS A 196 -3.62 15.13 -14.47
N LEU A 197 -4.19 14.30 -13.60
CA LEU A 197 -4.68 14.74 -12.29
C LEU A 197 -3.54 15.26 -11.42
N ARG A 198 -2.41 14.55 -11.34
CA ARG A 198 -1.22 15.02 -10.59
C ARG A 198 -0.67 16.33 -11.14
N ASP A 199 -0.43 16.40 -12.45
CA ASP A 199 0.12 17.59 -13.13
C ASP A 199 -0.78 18.83 -12.99
N SER A 200 -2.09 18.63 -12.84
CA SER A 200 -3.09 19.71 -12.69
C SER A 200 -3.50 19.95 -11.24
N ASN A 201 -2.83 19.35 -10.26
CA ASN A 201 -3.21 19.42 -8.84
C ASN A 201 -4.69 19.02 -8.59
N GLY A 202 -5.18 18.05 -9.34
CA GLY A 202 -6.55 17.54 -9.28
C GLY A 202 -7.58 18.35 -10.08
N GLU A 203 -7.19 19.40 -10.79
CA GLU A 203 -8.11 20.36 -11.42
C GLU A 203 -8.49 20.05 -12.88
N THR A 204 -7.90 19.02 -13.49
CA THR A 204 -8.24 18.64 -14.87
C THR A 204 -9.73 18.31 -15.03
N LYS A 205 -10.34 18.82 -16.10
CA LYS A 205 -11.74 18.53 -16.47
C LYS A 205 -11.93 17.09 -16.94
N GLU A 206 -10.87 16.43 -17.40
CA GLU A 206 -10.87 15.05 -17.87
C GLU A 206 -10.68 14.07 -16.69
N ASN A 207 -11.45 14.26 -15.61
CA ASN A 207 -11.38 13.43 -14.42
C ASN A 207 -12.35 12.24 -14.55
N PRO A 208 -11.85 11.00 -14.71
CA PRO A 208 -12.72 9.83 -14.88
C PRO A 208 -13.54 9.52 -13.62
N PHE A 209 -13.06 9.90 -12.44
CA PHE A 209 -13.72 9.60 -11.17
C PHE A 209 -14.94 10.51 -10.95
N THR A 210 -14.82 11.80 -11.24
CA THR A 210 -15.98 12.71 -11.21
C THR A 210 -16.98 12.36 -12.32
N ALA A 211 -16.51 11.90 -13.48
CA ALA A 211 -17.37 11.39 -14.54
C ALA A 211 -18.17 10.13 -14.11
N MET A 212 -17.64 9.31 -13.21
CA MET A 212 -18.35 8.17 -12.60
C MET A 212 -19.33 8.59 -11.50
N GLY A 213 -19.22 9.82 -10.98
CA GLY A 213 -20.10 10.37 -9.95
C GLY A 213 -19.49 10.48 -8.55
N PHE A 214 -18.16 10.32 -8.41
CA PHE A 214 -17.48 10.58 -7.15
C PHE A 214 -17.24 12.07 -6.95
N ASP A 215 -17.36 12.53 -5.70
CA ASP A 215 -16.60 13.69 -5.27
C ASP A 215 -15.10 13.33 -5.31
N TYR A 216 -14.25 14.31 -5.63
CA TYR A 216 -12.83 14.06 -5.84
C TYR A 216 -11.97 15.07 -5.09
N ARG A 217 -10.96 14.56 -4.40
CA ARG A 217 -9.94 15.37 -3.72
C ARG A 217 -8.55 14.85 -4.05
N TYR A 218 -7.64 15.76 -4.40
CA TYR A 218 -6.23 15.44 -4.60
C TYR A 218 -5.38 15.99 -3.45
N VAL A 219 -4.34 15.23 -3.07
CA VAL A 219 -3.32 15.63 -2.09
C VAL A 219 -1.95 15.42 -2.75
N ALA A 220 -1.29 16.53 -3.09
CA ALA A 220 -0.02 16.52 -3.80
C ALA A 220 1.15 15.92 -2.98
N ASP A 221 1.08 16.06 -1.65
CA ASP A 221 2.07 15.52 -0.72
C ASP A 221 1.40 14.56 0.28
N GLY A 222 1.28 13.30 -0.13
CA GLY A 222 0.79 12.20 0.70
C GLY A 222 1.79 11.72 1.75
N ASN A 223 2.99 12.30 1.75
CA ASN A 223 4.06 12.01 2.69
C ASN A 223 4.30 13.15 3.70
N ASP A 224 3.38 14.11 3.79
CA ASP A 224 3.30 15.12 4.84
C ASP A 224 2.18 14.78 5.83
N ILE A 225 2.53 14.63 7.11
CA ILE A 225 1.60 14.24 8.17
C ILE A 225 0.45 15.24 8.29
N LYS A 226 0.75 16.54 8.20
CA LYS A 226 -0.26 17.59 8.35
C LYS A 226 -1.26 17.57 7.20
N SER A 227 -0.78 17.51 5.96
CA SER A 227 -1.59 17.42 4.75
C SER A 227 -2.50 16.20 4.77
N MET A 228 -1.98 15.04 5.20
CA MET A 228 -2.78 13.82 5.33
C MET A 228 -3.83 13.91 6.44
N ILE A 229 -3.51 14.51 7.60
CA ILE A 229 -4.51 14.74 8.66
C ILE A 229 -5.62 15.68 8.17
N GLU A 230 -5.27 16.77 7.47
CA GLU A 230 -6.25 17.70 6.91
C GLU A 230 -7.14 17.01 5.86
N ALA A 231 -6.55 16.21 4.97
CA ALA A 231 -7.28 15.47 3.97
C ALA A 231 -8.23 14.43 4.58
N PHE A 232 -7.76 13.65 5.55
CA PHE A 232 -8.60 12.67 6.23
C PHE A 232 -9.71 13.32 7.05
N LYS A 233 -9.45 14.44 7.73
CA LYS A 233 -10.51 15.21 8.41
C LYS A 233 -11.56 15.73 7.44
N ALA A 234 -11.16 16.14 6.23
CA ALA A 234 -12.08 16.65 5.22
C ALA A 234 -13.00 15.57 4.64
N VAL A 235 -12.57 14.29 4.62
CA VAL A 235 -13.38 13.17 4.11
C VAL A 235 -14.03 12.34 5.23
N LYS A 236 -13.72 12.63 6.50
CA LYS A 236 -14.34 11.96 7.64
C LYS A 236 -15.82 12.36 7.74
N ASP A 237 -16.66 11.36 7.95
CA ASP A 237 -18.10 11.49 8.15
C ASP A 237 -18.87 12.13 6.97
N VAL A 238 -18.27 12.16 5.76
CA VAL A 238 -19.00 12.54 4.54
C VAL A 238 -20.18 11.59 4.32
N ASP A 239 -21.27 12.12 3.78
CA ASP A 239 -22.53 11.38 3.59
C ASP A 239 -22.68 10.76 2.19
N HIS A 240 -21.63 10.76 1.38
CA HIS A 240 -21.62 10.26 0.01
C HIS A 240 -20.26 9.65 -0.36
N PRO A 241 -20.15 8.95 -1.51
CA PRO A 241 -18.89 8.41 -2.00
C PRO A 241 -17.91 9.50 -2.43
N ILE A 242 -16.67 9.42 -1.96
CA ILE A 242 -15.59 10.33 -2.34
C ILE A 242 -14.33 9.56 -2.68
N LEU A 243 -13.60 10.01 -3.71
CA LEU A 243 -12.28 9.52 -4.05
C LEU A 243 -11.22 10.51 -3.57
N LEU A 244 -10.39 10.06 -2.63
CA LEU A 244 -9.23 10.77 -2.13
C LEU A 244 -7.97 10.23 -2.83
N HIS A 245 -7.42 11.00 -3.75
CA HIS A 245 -6.19 10.66 -4.46
C HIS A 245 -5.00 11.31 -3.74
N ILE A 246 -4.11 10.49 -3.19
CA ILE A 246 -2.89 10.93 -2.50
C ILE A 246 -1.67 10.55 -3.32
N ASN A 247 -0.69 11.44 -3.41
CA ASN A 247 0.56 11.21 -4.13
C ASN A 247 1.68 10.89 -3.13
N THR A 248 2.25 9.69 -3.18
CA THR A 248 3.33 9.26 -2.28
C THR A 248 4.60 8.88 -3.03
N LEU A 249 5.72 8.82 -2.31
CA LEU A 249 7.01 8.37 -2.80
C LEU A 249 7.27 6.95 -2.30
N LYS A 250 7.28 5.97 -3.21
CA LYS A 250 7.63 4.59 -2.90
C LYS A 250 9.10 4.55 -2.43
N GLY A 251 9.37 3.76 -1.40
CA GLY A 251 10.71 3.68 -0.80
C GLY A 251 11.15 4.90 0.02
N LYS A 252 10.26 5.87 0.31
CA LYS A 252 10.59 7.08 1.07
C LYS A 252 11.40 6.75 2.33
N GLY A 253 12.55 7.40 2.48
CA GLY A 253 13.45 7.23 3.62
C GLY A 253 14.61 6.27 3.37
N TYR A 254 14.61 5.53 2.25
CA TYR A 254 15.75 4.69 1.83
C TYR A 254 16.11 4.98 0.38
N LYS A 255 17.25 5.66 0.18
CA LYS A 255 17.67 6.11 -1.16
C LYS A 255 17.74 4.96 -2.20
N PRO A 256 18.29 3.77 -1.88
CA PRO A 256 18.30 2.68 -2.85
C PRO A 256 16.91 2.23 -3.29
N ALA A 257 15.93 2.23 -2.37
CA ALA A 257 14.54 1.92 -2.72
C ALA A 257 13.84 3.00 -3.57
N ILE A 258 14.30 4.26 -3.50
CA ILE A 258 13.82 5.34 -4.37
C ILE A 258 14.49 5.24 -5.75
N ASP A 259 15.78 4.92 -5.80
CA ASP A 259 16.53 4.85 -7.05
C ASP A 259 16.20 3.57 -7.86
N GLN A 260 15.78 2.49 -7.19
CA GLN A 260 15.49 1.19 -7.77
C GLN A 260 14.19 0.60 -7.20
N GLU A 261 13.06 1.24 -7.50
CA GLU A 261 11.74 0.96 -6.92
C GLU A 261 11.21 -0.47 -7.18
N GLU A 262 11.52 -1.06 -8.34
CA GLU A 262 11.14 -2.45 -8.66
C GLU A 262 11.94 -3.44 -7.80
N ALA A 263 13.28 -3.29 -7.78
CA ALA A 263 14.18 -4.16 -7.02
C ALA A 263 13.91 -4.13 -5.50
N HIS A 264 13.35 -3.02 -5.01
CA HIS A 264 13.00 -2.84 -3.60
C HIS A 264 11.50 -2.96 -3.33
N HIS A 265 10.69 -3.41 -4.29
CA HIS A 265 9.29 -3.73 -4.01
C HIS A 265 9.20 -4.84 -2.97
N TRP A 266 9.96 -5.91 -3.17
CA TRP A 266 10.15 -7.01 -2.23
C TRP A 266 11.63 -7.41 -2.22
N VAL A 267 12.22 -7.54 -1.04
CA VAL A 267 13.66 -7.79 -0.86
C VAL A 267 13.89 -9.12 -0.15
N VAL A 268 15.01 -9.77 -0.49
CA VAL A 268 15.62 -10.82 0.33
C VAL A 268 16.44 -10.18 1.47
N PRO A 269 16.85 -10.92 2.51
CA PRO A 269 17.79 -10.41 3.50
C PRO A 269 19.01 -9.73 2.87
N PHE A 270 19.31 -8.51 3.31
CA PHE A 270 20.34 -7.64 2.71
C PHE A 270 21.08 -6.81 3.76
N ASP A 271 22.28 -6.34 3.43
CA ASP A 271 23.05 -5.43 4.27
C ASP A 271 22.61 -3.98 4.03
N LEU A 272 22.06 -3.33 5.06
CA LEU A 272 21.52 -1.97 4.98
C LEU A 272 22.52 -0.92 4.49
N LYS A 273 23.82 -1.10 4.78
CA LYS A 273 24.87 -0.11 4.44
C LYS A 273 25.26 -0.20 2.98
N THR A 274 25.28 -1.41 2.43
CA THR A 274 25.79 -1.68 1.09
C THR A 274 24.69 -1.95 0.06
N ASP A 275 23.45 -2.16 0.52
CA ASP A 275 22.30 -2.55 -0.31
C ASP A 275 22.54 -3.85 -1.09
N LYS A 276 23.23 -4.80 -0.45
CA LYS A 276 23.60 -6.08 -1.08
C LYS A 276 22.93 -7.26 -0.36
N PRO A 277 22.42 -8.25 -1.10
CA PRO A 277 21.91 -9.48 -0.50
C PRO A 277 22.94 -10.14 0.42
N LEU A 278 22.51 -10.66 1.57
CA LEU A 278 23.37 -11.37 2.53
C LEU A 278 23.80 -12.75 2.02
N ALA A 279 23.01 -13.33 1.11
CA ALA A 279 23.31 -14.59 0.46
C ALA A 279 23.30 -14.42 -1.07
N PRO A 280 24.19 -15.09 -1.81
CA PRO A 280 24.13 -15.10 -3.26
C PRO A 280 22.84 -15.81 -3.71
N ALA A 281 22.31 -15.38 -4.85
CA ALA A 281 21.23 -16.10 -5.51
C ALA A 281 21.67 -17.54 -5.82
N SER A 282 20.77 -18.50 -5.61
CA SER A 282 21.02 -19.89 -5.97
C SER A 282 21.29 -20.01 -7.48
N SER A 283 22.33 -20.76 -7.84
CA SER A 283 22.62 -21.12 -9.24
C SER A 283 21.84 -22.35 -9.70
N ALA A 284 21.04 -22.97 -8.81
CA ALA A 284 20.22 -24.10 -9.19
C ALA A 284 19.10 -23.66 -10.15
N PRO A 285 18.79 -24.45 -11.19
CA PRO A 285 17.68 -24.15 -12.08
C PRO A 285 16.37 -24.02 -11.30
N THR A 286 15.58 -23.01 -11.63
CA THR A 286 14.21 -22.83 -11.16
C THR A 286 13.24 -23.21 -12.28
N ALA A 287 11.96 -23.40 -11.95
CA ALA A 287 10.93 -23.58 -12.99
C ALA A 287 10.92 -22.41 -13.99
N ASN A 288 11.15 -21.17 -13.50
CA ASN A 288 11.24 -19.98 -14.35
C ASN A 288 12.46 -20.02 -15.26
N SER A 289 13.65 -20.34 -14.74
CA SER A 289 14.86 -20.38 -15.59
C SER A 289 14.77 -21.46 -16.67
N VAL A 290 14.24 -22.64 -16.33
CA VAL A 290 14.02 -23.72 -17.30
C VAL A 290 13.00 -23.30 -18.37
N ALA A 291 11.93 -22.62 -18.00
CA ALA A 291 10.95 -22.11 -18.96
C ALA A 291 11.57 -21.05 -19.89
N LEU A 292 12.41 -20.16 -19.36
CA LEU A 292 13.12 -19.14 -20.15
C LEU A 292 14.09 -19.79 -21.13
N ASP A 293 14.86 -20.79 -20.72
CA ASP A 293 15.78 -21.52 -21.62
C ASP A 293 15.01 -22.10 -22.82
N VAL A 294 13.85 -22.74 -22.58
CA VAL A 294 12.99 -23.27 -23.65
C VAL A 294 12.45 -22.17 -24.56
N VAL A 295 12.01 -21.05 -23.99
CA VAL A 295 11.54 -19.89 -24.78
C VAL A 295 12.66 -19.33 -25.64
N SER A 296 13.87 -19.17 -25.10
CA SER A 296 15.05 -18.70 -25.83
C SER A 296 15.43 -19.64 -26.98
N GLU A 297 15.42 -20.96 -26.76
CA GLU A 297 15.66 -21.95 -27.83
C GLU A 297 14.65 -21.84 -28.98
N GLU A 298 13.38 -21.60 -28.67
CA GLU A 298 12.34 -21.42 -29.70
C GLU A 298 12.51 -20.11 -30.47
N ILE A 299 12.92 -19.02 -29.80
CA ILE A 299 13.27 -17.76 -30.46
C ILE A 299 14.44 -17.98 -31.44
N GLU A 300 15.49 -18.71 -31.03
CA GLU A 300 16.63 -19.04 -31.89
C GLU A 300 16.25 -19.86 -33.13
N LYS A 301 15.25 -20.74 -33.00
CA LYS A 301 14.68 -21.51 -34.12
C LYS A 301 13.81 -20.66 -35.07
N GLY A 302 13.57 -19.39 -34.74
CA GLY A 302 12.72 -18.48 -35.51
C GLY A 302 11.23 -18.65 -35.23
N THR A 303 10.85 -19.31 -34.14
CA THR A 303 9.46 -19.42 -33.71
C THR A 303 8.95 -18.05 -33.31
N LYS A 304 7.80 -17.64 -33.87
CA LYS A 304 7.15 -16.38 -33.49
C LYS A 304 6.41 -16.58 -32.17
N LEU A 305 6.87 -15.93 -31.11
CA LEU A 305 6.29 -16.00 -29.77
C LEU A 305 5.70 -14.64 -29.35
N MET A 306 4.71 -14.70 -28.46
CA MET A 306 4.16 -13.55 -27.75
C MET A 306 4.10 -13.90 -26.28
N ALA A 307 4.82 -13.15 -25.44
CA ALA A 307 4.72 -13.25 -23.99
C ALA A 307 3.68 -12.25 -23.47
N ILE A 308 2.80 -12.71 -22.59
CA ILE A 308 1.82 -11.87 -21.88
C ILE A 308 2.06 -12.09 -20.40
N ASN A 309 2.34 -11.03 -19.65
CA ASN A 309 2.47 -11.05 -18.20
C ASN A 309 1.48 -10.08 -17.55
N ALA A 310 1.20 -10.28 -16.26
CA ALA A 310 0.36 -9.39 -15.48
C ALA A 310 1.21 -8.51 -14.56
N ALA A 311 1.85 -7.49 -15.14
CA ALA A 311 2.62 -6.43 -14.44
C ALA A 311 3.85 -6.90 -13.62
N ILE A 312 4.37 -8.10 -13.88
CA ILE A 312 5.55 -8.65 -13.19
C ILE A 312 6.56 -9.31 -14.17
N PRO A 313 7.02 -8.60 -15.21
CA PRO A 313 7.98 -9.16 -16.18
C PRO A 313 9.27 -9.68 -15.51
N GLY A 314 9.86 -8.90 -14.60
CA GLY A 314 11.14 -9.23 -13.95
C GLY A 314 11.10 -10.50 -13.09
N VAL A 315 9.99 -10.77 -12.41
CA VAL A 315 9.79 -11.99 -11.60
C VAL A 315 9.90 -13.26 -12.46
N PHE A 316 9.46 -13.17 -13.71
CA PHE A 316 9.55 -14.27 -14.68
C PHE A 316 10.77 -14.18 -15.59
N GLY A 317 11.65 -13.19 -15.39
CA GLY A 317 12.83 -12.95 -16.23
C GLY A 317 12.51 -12.62 -17.69
N LEU A 318 11.30 -12.12 -17.96
CA LEU A 318 10.85 -11.76 -19.32
C LEU A 318 11.48 -10.46 -19.83
N ASP A 319 12.11 -9.70 -18.95
CA ASP A 319 12.93 -8.51 -19.23
C ASP A 319 14.29 -8.85 -19.88
N LYS A 320 14.68 -10.13 -19.88
CA LYS A 320 16.00 -10.61 -20.33
C LYS A 320 16.00 -11.35 -21.67
N ILE A 321 14.83 -11.56 -22.27
CA ILE A 321 14.64 -12.34 -23.51
C ILE A 321 14.31 -11.45 -24.71
#